data_AF-Q7P3G4-F1
#
_entry.id   AF-Q7P3G4-F1
#
_cell.length_a   1.000
_cell.length_b   1.000
_cell.length_c   1.000
_cell.angle_alpha   90.00
_cell.angle_beta   90.00
_cell.angle_gamma   90.00
#
_symmetry.space_group_name_H-M   'P 1'
#
loop_
_entity.id
_entity.type
_entity.pdbx_description
1 polymer ?
#
loop_
_entity_poly.entity_id
_entity_poly.type
_entity_poly.pdbx_seq_one_letter_code
_entity_poly.pdbx_strand_id
1 'polypeptide(L)' 'MEKKFGEPKCALDFKTPFELLVAVILSAQCTDKRVNIVTEEMFKHVNTPEQFANMDLEEIENYIKSTGFFRNKAKT' A
#
# COMPACT_ATOMS: atom_id res chain seq x y z
N MET A 1 10.94 -24.64 13.35
CA MET A 1 10.21 -24.01 12.22
C MET A 1 11.10 -23.05 11.43
N GLU A 2 12.11 -22.41 12.03
CA GLU A 2 13.09 -21.54 11.33
C GLU A 2 13.81 -22.19 10.15
N LYS A 3 14.22 -23.47 10.26
CA LYS A 3 14.96 -24.18 9.19
C LYS A 3 14.20 -24.35 7.86
N LYS A 4 12.88 -24.13 7.81
CA LYS A 4 12.06 -24.36 6.61
C LYS A 4 11.69 -23.06 5.86
N PHE A 5 11.74 -21.90 6.51
CA PHE A 5 11.20 -20.66 5.96
C PHE A 5 12.13 -19.44 6.10
N GLY A 6 13.32 -19.59 6.68
CA GLY A 6 14.29 -18.50 6.82
C GLY A 6 13.89 -17.46 7.86
N GLU A 7 14.57 -16.32 7.87
CA GLU A 7 14.20 -15.18 8.73
C GLU A 7 12.87 -14.58 8.28
N PRO A 8 11.92 -14.35 9.20
CA PRO A 8 10.64 -13.73 8.86
C PRO A 8 10.87 -12.32 8.33
N LYS A 9 10.41 -12.07 7.11
CA LYS A 9 10.43 -10.76 6.46
C LYS A 9 9.02 -10.23 6.31
N CYS A 10 8.88 -8.90 6.27
CA CYS A 10 7.62 -8.29 5.87
C CYS A 10 7.28 -8.74 4.44
N ALA A 11 6.03 -9.12 4.22
CA ALA A 11 5.54 -9.52 2.89
C ALA A 11 5.18 -8.31 2.00
N LEU A 12 5.09 -7.12 2.60
CA LEU A 12 4.81 -5.87 1.91
C LEU A 12 6.10 -5.22 1.42
N ASP A 13 6.08 -4.73 0.18
CA ASP A 13 7.20 -4.02 -0.43
C ASP A 13 7.14 -2.53 -0.08
N PHE A 14 8.19 -2.00 0.56
CA PHE A 14 8.30 -0.59 0.95
C PHE A 14 9.78 -0.17 1.06
N LYS A 15 10.04 1.14 0.91
CA LYS A 15 11.37 1.76 1.09
C LYS A 15 11.40 2.76 2.24
N THR A 16 10.23 3.28 2.64
CA THR A 16 10.12 4.28 3.71
C THR A 16 9.07 3.85 4.75
N PRO A 17 9.14 4.36 6.00
CA PRO A 17 8.10 4.11 7.00
C PRO A 17 6.70 4.57 6.55
N PHE A 18 6.62 5.63 5.75
CA PHE A 18 5.36 6.12 5.20
C PHE A 18 4.79 5.15 4.16
N GLU A 19 5.62 4.65 3.24
CA GLU A 19 5.21 3.62 2.27
C GLU A 19 4.68 2.36 2.98
N LEU A 20 5.34 1.94 4.07
CA LEU A 20 4.86 0.82 4.89
C LEU A 20 3.50 1.11 5.53
N LEU A 21 3.30 2.31 6.09
CA LEU A 21 2.02 2.70 6.68
C LEU A 21 0.89 2.63 5.65
N VAL A 22 1.10 3.20 4.47
CA VAL A 22 0.13 3.14 3.36
C VAL A 22 -0.14 1.69 2.95
N ALA A 23 0.91 0.88 2.76
CA ALA A 23 0.77 -0.53 2.41
C ALA A 23 -0.04 -1.33 3.45
N VAL A 24 0.15 -1.04 4.75
CA VAL A 24 -0.60 -1.66 5.85
C VAL A 24 -2.08 -1.25 5.83
N ILE A 25 -2.40 0.00 5.54
CA ILE A 25 -3.79 0.45 5.38
C ILE A 25 -4.45 -0.30 4.20
N LEU A 26 -3.72 -0.46 3.09
CA LEU A 26 -4.23 -1.14 1.90
C LEU A 26 -4.37 -2.66 2.07
N SER A 27 -3.60 -3.29 2.97
CA SER A 27 -3.65 -4.73 3.21
C SER A 27 -4.91 -5.20 3.93
N ALA A 28 -5.67 -4.29 4.55
CA ALA A 28 -6.93 -4.62 5.20
C ALA A 28 -7.88 -5.36 4.21
N GLN A 29 -8.17 -6.63 4.50
CA GLN A 29 -8.99 -7.51 3.65
C GLN A 29 -8.50 -7.57 2.17
N CYS A 30 -7.19 -7.51 1.97
CA CYS A 30 -6.53 -7.64 0.67
C CYS A 30 -5.30 -8.56 0.80
N THR A 31 -4.87 -9.19 -0.28
CA THR A 31 -3.66 -10.03 -0.25
C THR A 31 -2.41 -9.16 -0.40
N ASP A 32 -1.33 -9.50 0.31
CA ASP A 32 -0.05 -8.78 0.22
C ASP A 32 0.44 -8.64 -1.24
N LYS A 33 0.27 -9.71 -2.04
CA LYS A 33 0.57 -9.68 -3.48
C LYS A 33 -0.19 -8.58 -4.24
N ARG A 34 -1.48 -8.39 -3.95
CA ARG A 34 -2.29 -7.35 -4.60
C ARG A 34 -1.86 -5.98 -4.12
N VAL A 35 -1.57 -5.83 -2.82
CA VAL A 35 -1.05 -4.57 -2.26
C VAL A 35 0.24 -4.18 -2.96
N ASN A 36 1.21 -5.09 -3.07
CA ASN A 36 2.51 -4.79 -3.70
C ASN A 36 2.37 -4.35 -5.16
N ILE A 37 1.47 -4.96 -5.94
CA ILE A 37 1.20 -4.54 -7.32
C ILE A 37 0.66 -3.11 -7.37
N VAL A 38 -0.24 -2.76 -6.45
CA VAL A 38 -0.86 -1.42 -6.40
C VAL A 38 0.14 -0.38 -5.90
N THR A 39 0.87 -0.68 -4.84
CA THR A 39 1.84 0.24 -4.23
C THR A 39 3.07 0.43 -5.11
N GLU A 40 3.51 -0.58 -5.87
CA GLU A 40 4.58 -0.43 -6.85
C GLU A 40 4.26 0.66 -7.88
N GLU A 41 3.03 0.69 -8.39
CA GLU A 41 2.63 1.70 -9.37
C GLU A 41 2.36 3.05 -8.71
N MET A 42 1.63 3.05 -7.59
CA MET A 42 1.31 4.27 -6.84
C MET A 42 2.56 5.03 -6.40
N PHE A 43 3.54 4.33 -5.82
CA PHE A 43 4.76 4.94 -5.27
C PHE A 43 5.73 5.46 -6.33
N LYS A 44 5.56 5.13 -7.62
CA LYS A 44 6.29 5.80 -8.70
C LYS A 44 5.84 7.25 -8.90
N HIS A 45 4.61 7.56 -8.51
CA HIS A 45 3.98 8.88 -8.71
C HIS A 45 3.81 9.65 -7.39
N VAL A 46 3.44 8.96 -6.31
CA VAL A 46 3.12 9.56 -5.01
C VAL A 46 3.65 8.67 -3.89
N ASN A 47 4.64 9.15 -3.12
CA ASN A 47 5.24 8.35 -2.05
C ASN A 47 5.65 9.16 -0.81
N THR A 48 5.18 10.40 -0.71
CA THR A 48 5.41 11.27 0.47
C THR A 48 4.07 11.73 1.06
N PRO A 49 4.00 11.97 2.38
CA PRO A 49 2.80 12.49 3.02
C PRO A 49 2.27 13.77 2.37
N GLU A 50 3.18 14.67 1.98
CA GLU A 50 2.83 15.96 1.36
C GLU A 50 2.18 15.75 -0.01
N GLN A 51 2.68 14.81 -0.81
CA GLN A 51 2.07 14.51 -2.11
C GLN A 51 0.68 13.89 -1.94
N PHE A 52 0.50 12.97 -0.99
CA PHE A 52 -0.81 12.37 -0.68
C PHE A 52 -1.81 13.43 -0.20
N ALA A 53 -1.38 14.37 0.65
CA ALA A 53 -2.24 15.43 1.17
C ALA A 53 -2.69 16.44 0.10
N ASN A 54 -1.91 16.59 -0.98
CA ASN A 54 -2.22 17.47 -2.10
C ASN A 54 -2.90 16.73 -3.28
N MET A 55 -3.07 15.42 -3.19
CA MET A 55 -3.66 14.60 -4.25
C MET A 55 -5.19 14.61 -4.16
N ASP A 56 -5.85 14.62 -5.31
CA ASP A 56 -7.30 14.52 -5.36
C ASP A 56 -7.76 13.13 -4.90
N LEU A 57 -8.83 13.08 -4.10
CA LEU A 57 -9.37 11.82 -3.58
C LEU A 57 -9.70 10.83 -4.70
N GLU A 58 -10.17 11.33 -5.85
CA GLU A 58 -10.49 10.50 -7.02
C GLU A 58 -9.24 9.85 -7.63
N GLU A 59 -8.10 10.55 -7.62
CA GLU A 59 -6.83 9.97 -8.08
C GLU A 59 -6.36 8.85 -7.16
N ILE A 60 -6.44 9.05 -5.83
CA ILE A 60 -6.14 8.01 -4.84
C ILE A 60 -7.05 6.80 -5.07
N GLU A 61 -8.37 7.02 -5.16
CA GLU A 61 -9.34 5.97 -5.41
C GLU A 61 -9.03 5.18 -6.69
N ASN A 62 -8.56 5.84 -7.75
CA ASN A 62 -8.19 5.18 -9.00
C ASN A 62 -6.97 4.26 -8.85
N TYR A 63 -5.93 4.67 -8.13
CA TYR A 63 -4.77 3.80 -7.84
C TYR A 63 -5.20 2.56 -7.04
N ILE A 64 -6.01 2.75 -5.99
CA ILE A 64 -6.30 1.69 -5.03
C ILE A 64 -7.63 0.97 -5.30
N LYS A 65 -8.29 1.24 -6.43
CA LYS A 65 -9.59 0.67 -6.83
C LYS A 65 -9.64 -0.85 -6.81
N SER A 66 -8.50 -1.47 -7.09
CA SER A 66 -8.36 -2.93 -7.11
C SER A 66 -8.18 -3.56 -5.72
N THR A 67 -8.06 -2.74 -4.68
CA THR A 67 -8.07 -3.17 -3.29
C THR A 67 -9.51 -3.18 -2.75
N GLY A 68 -9.84 -4.14 -1.89
CA GLY A 68 -11.16 -4.18 -1.24
C GLY A 68 -11.39 -2.93 -0.38
N PHE A 69 -12.64 -2.45 -0.30
CA PHE A 69 -13.02 -1.25 0.48
C PHE A 69 -12.26 0.04 0.13
N PHE A 70 -11.80 0.18 -1.12
CA PHE A 70 -10.94 1.29 -1.57
C PHE A 70 -11.46 2.69 -1.20
N ARG A 71 -12.78 2.95 -1.26
CA ARG A 71 -13.36 4.25 -0.89
C ARG A 71 -13.13 4.65 0.57
N ASN A 72 -13.14 3.68 1.47
CA ASN A 72 -12.87 3.95 2.89
C ASN A 72 -11.37 4.11 3.12
N LYS A 73 -10.56 3.29 2.43
CA LYS A 73 -9.10 3.36 2.49
C LYS A 73 -8.56 4.69 1.96
N ALA A 74 -9.13 5.22 0.88
CA ALA A 74 -8.71 6.49 0.28
C ALA A 74 -8.94 7.70 1.19
N LYS A 75 -9.84 7.58 2.18
CA LYS A 75 -10.18 8.64 3.13
C LYS A 75 -9.43 8.56 4.46
N THR A 76 -8.69 7.47 4.67
CA THR A 76 -7.92 7.22 5.90
C THR A 76 -6.57 7.93 5.81
#